data_AF-A0A9E2ZJ58-F1
#
_entry.id   AF-A0A9E2ZJ58-F1
#
_cell.length_a   1.000
_cell.length_b   1.000
_cell.length_c   1.000
_cell.angle_alpha   90.00
_cell.angle_beta   90.00
_cell.angle_gamma   90.00
#
_symmetry.space_group_name_H-M   'P 1'
#
loop_
_entity.id
_entity.type
_entity.pdbx_description
1 polymer ?
#
loop_
_entity_poly.entity_id
_entity_poly.type
_entity_poly.pdbx_seq_one_letter_code
_entity_poly.pdbx_strand_id
1 'polypeptide(L)'
;ANGPSDGVERWEEQSGYSPSTIAAEIAGLTAAAGIASVNHDSARAAIYQATADDFARNIKAWTVTTNGPYAPSYFIRIAKNADPNSGDLVNLGNGSITVDQRTIVDAGFLELVRLGVLPASDPTVRASLRVVDQIIKRQTPNGPGFYRYGTSAPGSEDGYGDCYVPDPTNCAPTGAPWPPTDTGSGHLWPVLDGERGEYELAAGDSPFATALLSTMARMTSGHYLEPEQVWEDPALPPSPYGSDPAIASIGFRPGAPAGSASPLTWAQAQYARLTLDLSAGHNLETPAIVTRRYVAQGIPGSLPLSISSPAGGASVTTATVSVTGSTTPGAEVVAEATPATGGAAAVASTSADSSGRWALSLPDGFGTTKITVTATLGRSTGYAQTSVVNTALPGTVVLSVGDPTGDDNGPGTYAYPTAPDFQPGAFDLTGLQVSQTSTDVYIQVKIRNLAPTFGAAFGAQLLDVYVHDPAATSTSTAAPFASWNYTIAPSDAWSERIEAQGFAPVVWVNPAGATLGAGQLVVDQASGTATVIVPRAAFGTVGSGWVFTVTLTGQDGTQPDLARGFAATPAQYLFGVCSVGETSPICAVNPASVPKVMDTIPPPGVQQSAELDPTRGPVVLQGVTVQ
;
A
#
# COMPACT_ATOMS: atom_id res chain seq x y z
N ALA A 1 -0.20 8.04 12.32
CA ALA A 1 -1.23 7.79 11.28
C ALA A 1 -0.59 7.86 9.91
N ASN A 2 -0.90 6.89 9.04
CA ASN A 2 -0.37 6.88 7.68
C ASN A 2 -1.28 7.60 6.68
N GLY A 3 -2.57 7.75 6.99
CA GLY A 3 -3.53 8.46 6.14
C GLY A 3 -3.26 9.97 5.97
N PRO A 4 -4.18 10.68 5.27
CA PRO A 4 -5.58 10.28 5.02
C PRO A 4 -5.82 9.45 3.75
N SER A 5 -4.77 9.07 3.00
CA SER A 5 -4.90 8.40 1.70
C SER A 5 -4.14 7.07 1.57
N ASP A 6 -3.50 6.62 2.66
CA ASP A 6 -2.71 5.39 2.68
C ASP A 6 -3.59 4.16 2.93
N GLY A 7 -3.24 3.04 2.32
CA GLY A 7 -4.02 1.80 2.36
C GLY A 7 -5.15 1.73 1.32
N VAL A 8 -5.96 0.67 1.41
CA VAL A 8 -7.14 0.46 0.56
C VAL A 8 -8.42 0.80 1.33
N GLU A 9 -9.46 1.29 0.64
CA GLU A 9 -10.76 1.54 1.26
C GLU A 9 -11.51 0.25 1.62
N ARG A 10 -12.67 0.38 2.27
CA ARG A 10 -13.40 -0.75 2.90
C ARG A 10 -13.79 -1.90 1.97
N TRP A 11 -13.76 -1.68 0.65
CA TRP A 11 -14.01 -2.71 -0.35
C TRP A 11 -12.74 -3.41 -0.83
N GLU A 12 -11.57 -3.02 -0.30
CA GLU A 12 -10.26 -3.63 -0.51
C GLU A 12 -9.74 -3.53 -1.96
N GLU A 13 -10.20 -2.51 -2.70
CA GLU A 13 -9.93 -2.41 -4.14
C GLU A 13 -9.09 -1.19 -4.52
N GLN A 14 -9.27 -0.07 -3.82
CA GLN A 14 -8.73 1.21 -4.25
C GLN A 14 -8.03 1.96 -3.12
N SER A 15 -6.90 2.59 -3.42
CA SER A 15 -6.25 3.59 -2.55
C SER A 15 -6.62 5.01 -2.94
N GLY A 16 -6.59 5.93 -1.98
CA GLY A 16 -6.96 7.34 -2.14
C GLY A 16 -7.70 7.90 -0.93
N TYR A 17 -8.28 9.09 -1.11
CA TYR A 17 -9.04 9.79 -0.06
C TYR A 17 -10.48 9.28 -0.05
N SER A 18 -10.76 8.32 0.83
CA SER A 18 -12.10 7.74 1.00
C SER A 18 -12.83 8.37 2.19
N PRO A 19 -14.06 8.90 2.02
CA PRO A 19 -14.82 9.43 3.14
C PRO A 19 -15.17 8.37 4.18
N SER A 20 -15.29 7.10 3.78
CA SER A 20 -15.51 5.98 4.70
C SER A 20 -14.28 5.72 5.58
N THR A 21 -13.11 5.54 4.96
CA THR A 21 -11.86 5.27 5.69
C THR A 21 -11.47 6.45 6.58
N ILE A 22 -11.53 7.69 6.06
CA ILE A 22 -11.12 8.87 6.82
C ILE A 22 -12.08 9.10 8.01
N ALA A 23 -13.37 8.74 7.92
CA ALA A 23 -14.28 8.78 9.06
C ALA A 23 -13.80 7.87 10.21
N ALA A 24 -13.37 6.66 9.88
CA ALA A 24 -12.79 5.72 10.84
C ALA A 24 -11.45 6.21 11.40
N GLU A 25 -10.59 6.82 10.58
CA GLU A 25 -9.33 7.42 11.04
C GLU A 25 -9.55 8.57 12.03
N ILE A 26 -10.49 9.49 11.74
CA ILE A 26 -10.84 10.60 12.65
C ILE A 26 -11.34 10.05 13.98
N ALA A 27 -12.28 9.10 13.95
CA ALA A 27 -12.86 8.50 15.15
C ALA A 27 -11.82 7.71 15.95
N GLY A 28 -11.01 6.91 15.28
CA GLY A 28 -9.95 6.10 15.86
C GLY A 28 -8.87 6.96 16.53
N LEU A 29 -8.40 8.02 15.87
CA LEU A 29 -7.42 8.94 16.44
C LEU A 29 -7.97 9.74 17.62
N THR A 30 -9.24 10.15 17.57
CA THR A 30 -9.90 10.82 18.71
C THR A 30 -10.06 9.87 19.90
N ALA A 31 -10.44 8.62 19.66
CA ALA A 31 -10.49 7.59 20.70
C ALA A 31 -9.09 7.31 21.26
N ALA A 32 -8.07 7.20 20.41
CA ALA A 32 -6.67 7.01 20.80
C ALA A 32 -6.17 8.19 21.65
N ALA A 33 -6.55 9.44 21.33
CA ALA A 33 -6.23 10.60 22.15
C ALA A 33 -6.86 10.50 23.55
N GLY A 34 -8.09 10.01 23.63
CA GLY A 34 -8.76 9.71 24.90
C GLY A 34 -8.04 8.62 25.70
N ILE A 35 -7.62 7.53 25.05
CA ILE A 35 -6.87 6.44 25.68
C ILE A 35 -5.50 6.93 26.17
N ALA A 36 -4.76 7.67 25.34
CA ALA A 36 -3.46 8.26 25.70
C ALA A 36 -3.59 9.19 26.91
N SER A 37 -4.65 10.01 26.96
CA SER A 37 -4.95 10.88 28.10
C SER A 37 -5.19 10.10 29.39
N VAL A 38 -5.95 8.99 29.33
CA VAL A 38 -6.18 8.10 30.49
C VAL A 38 -4.88 7.45 30.97
N ASN A 39 -3.95 7.18 30.05
CA ASN A 39 -2.63 6.61 30.36
C ASN A 39 -1.56 7.66 30.65
N HIS A 40 -1.93 8.93 30.84
CA HIS A 40 -1.04 10.04 31.16
C HIS A 40 0.03 10.35 30.08
N ASP A 41 -0.23 10.00 28.82
CA ASP A 41 0.60 10.38 27.66
C ASP A 41 -0.01 11.60 26.95
N SER A 42 0.19 12.78 27.53
CA SER A 42 -0.37 14.03 27.02
C SER A 42 0.18 14.40 25.64
N ALA A 43 1.44 14.06 25.35
CA ALA A 43 2.08 14.39 24.09
C ALA A 43 1.48 13.60 22.93
N ARG A 44 1.30 12.28 23.10
CA ARG A 44 0.60 11.47 22.08
C ARG A 44 -0.88 11.83 21.99
N ALA A 45 -1.53 12.14 23.12
CA ALA A 45 -2.91 12.63 23.09
C ALA A 45 -3.06 13.89 22.22
N ALA A 46 -2.13 14.85 22.34
CA ALA A 46 -2.11 16.06 21.53
C ALA A 46 -1.89 15.75 20.04
N ILE A 47 -0.93 14.89 19.71
CA ILE A 47 -0.65 14.49 18.32
C ILE A 47 -1.88 13.82 17.70
N TYR A 48 -2.42 12.78 18.34
CA TYR A 48 -3.56 12.03 17.81
C TYR A 48 -4.76 12.94 17.60
N GLN A 49 -5.04 13.81 18.57
CA GLN A 49 -6.19 14.69 18.48
C GLN A 49 -6.03 15.76 17.41
N ALA A 50 -4.86 16.38 17.29
CA ALA A 50 -4.62 17.41 16.29
C ALA A 50 -4.57 16.84 14.86
N THR A 51 -4.08 15.61 14.67
CA THR A 51 -4.19 14.89 13.39
C THR A 51 -5.66 14.60 13.05
N ALA A 52 -6.46 14.09 14.00
CA ALA A 52 -7.89 13.85 13.78
C ALA A 52 -8.64 15.13 13.41
N ASP A 53 -8.31 16.25 14.06
CA ASP A 53 -8.91 17.55 13.78
C ASP A 53 -8.55 18.08 12.41
N ASP A 54 -7.31 17.84 11.95
CA ASP A 54 -6.91 18.20 10.60
C ASP A 54 -7.70 17.42 9.55
N PHE A 55 -7.85 16.11 9.75
CA PHE A 55 -8.64 15.27 8.86
C PHE A 55 -10.11 15.71 8.86
N ALA A 56 -10.69 15.99 10.03
CA ALA A 56 -12.07 16.46 10.15
C ALA A 56 -12.31 17.82 9.46
N ARG A 57 -11.34 18.74 9.51
CA ARG A 57 -11.43 20.02 8.79
C ARG A 57 -11.39 19.86 7.27
N ASN A 58 -10.57 18.92 6.78
CA ASN A 58 -10.28 18.79 5.36
C ASN A 58 -11.10 17.70 4.64
N ILE A 59 -11.82 16.84 5.35
CA ILE A 59 -12.58 15.72 4.77
C ILE A 59 -13.43 16.12 3.56
N LYS A 60 -14.16 17.24 3.64
CA LYS A 60 -14.96 17.72 2.52
C LYS A 60 -14.11 18.24 1.37
N ALA A 61 -13.01 18.94 1.65
CA ALA A 61 -12.10 19.43 0.61
C ALA A 61 -11.48 18.27 -0.18
N TRP A 62 -11.24 17.13 0.47
CA TRP A 62 -10.65 15.95 -0.16
C TRP A 62 -11.66 15.02 -0.85
N THR A 63 -12.93 15.04 -0.47
CA THR A 63 -13.88 13.98 -0.88
C THR A 63 -15.21 14.49 -1.45
N VAL A 64 -15.47 15.80 -1.44
CA VAL A 64 -16.69 16.40 -2.01
C VAL A 64 -16.38 17.05 -3.34
N THR A 65 -16.93 16.48 -4.41
CA THR A 65 -16.86 17.11 -5.72
C THR A 65 -17.85 18.28 -5.80
N THR A 66 -17.48 19.31 -6.56
CA THR A 66 -18.31 20.50 -6.88
C THR A 66 -18.49 20.70 -8.38
N ASN A 67 -17.84 19.88 -9.20
CA ASN A 67 -17.94 19.89 -10.65
C ASN A 67 -18.31 18.53 -11.24
N GLY A 68 -18.72 17.57 -10.41
CA GLY A 68 -19.28 16.29 -10.84
C GLY A 68 -20.71 16.43 -11.40
N PRO A 69 -21.19 15.45 -12.18
CA PRO A 69 -22.41 15.63 -12.99
C PRO A 69 -23.75 15.49 -12.23
N TYR A 70 -23.80 14.94 -11.02
CA TYR A 70 -25.07 14.52 -10.41
C TYR A 70 -25.75 15.55 -9.50
N ALA A 71 -24.98 16.49 -8.92
CA ALA A 71 -25.50 17.56 -8.07
C ALA A 71 -24.45 18.68 -7.96
N PRO A 72 -24.84 19.90 -7.48
CA PRO A 72 -23.89 20.99 -7.28
C PRO A 72 -22.73 20.66 -6.32
N SER A 73 -22.96 19.76 -5.36
CA SER A 73 -21.90 19.21 -4.52
C SER A 73 -22.33 17.87 -3.90
N TYR A 74 -21.45 16.88 -3.86
CA TYR A 74 -21.70 15.58 -3.23
C TYR A 74 -20.39 14.83 -2.94
N PHE A 75 -20.43 13.92 -1.96
CA PHE A 75 -19.33 13.00 -1.70
C PHE A 75 -19.18 12.00 -2.86
N ILE A 76 -17.94 11.80 -3.31
CA ILE A 76 -17.57 10.73 -4.25
C ILE A 76 -17.05 9.52 -3.46
N ARG A 77 -17.00 8.33 -4.08
CA ARG A 77 -16.45 7.12 -3.43
C ARG A 77 -15.03 7.36 -2.92
N ILE A 78 -14.17 7.88 -3.78
CA ILE A 78 -12.74 8.02 -3.53
C ILE A 78 -12.14 9.07 -4.46
N ALA A 79 -11.29 9.95 -3.94
CA ALA A 79 -10.45 10.82 -4.75
C ALA A 79 -9.03 10.24 -4.84
N LYS A 80 -8.45 10.16 -6.04
CA LYS A 80 -7.09 9.62 -6.25
C LYS A 80 -5.98 10.51 -5.74
N ASN A 81 -6.29 11.79 -5.59
CA ASN A 81 -5.46 12.78 -4.95
C ASN A 81 -6.35 13.61 -4.01
N ALA A 82 -5.75 14.61 -3.35
CA ALA A 82 -6.46 15.52 -2.45
C ALA A 82 -7.42 16.49 -3.18
N ASP A 83 -7.72 16.27 -4.47
CA ASP A 83 -8.64 17.07 -5.29
C ASP A 83 -9.80 16.21 -5.84
N PRO A 84 -10.99 16.25 -5.22
CA PRO A 84 -12.17 15.52 -5.69
C PRO A 84 -12.80 16.11 -6.96
N ASN A 85 -12.25 17.21 -7.50
CA ASN A 85 -12.69 17.83 -8.75
C ASN A 85 -11.79 17.46 -9.94
N SER A 86 -10.70 16.75 -9.69
CA SER A 86 -9.87 16.16 -10.72
C SER A 86 -10.65 15.08 -11.47
N GLY A 87 -10.44 15.02 -12.79
CA GLY A 87 -11.06 14.02 -13.68
C GLY A 87 -10.24 12.74 -13.77
N ASP A 88 -9.62 12.32 -12.66
CA ASP A 88 -8.81 11.10 -12.64
C ASP A 88 -9.67 9.88 -12.97
N LEU A 89 -9.09 8.98 -13.75
CA LEU A 89 -9.75 7.75 -14.16
C LEU A 89 -9.53 6.65 -13.12
N VAL A 90 -10.61 5.95 -12.77
CA VAL A 90 -10.62 4.86 -11.80
C VAL A 90 -11.37 3.68 -12.41
N ASN A 91 -10.75 2.50 -12.36
CA ASN A 91 -11.42 1.26 -12.71
C ASN A 91 -12.31 0.81 -11.56
N LEU A 92 -13.56 0.42 -11.85
CA LEU A 92 -14.52 -0.05 -10.86
C LEU A 92 -14.24 -1.49 -10.35
N GLY A 93 -13.14 -2.11 -10.79
CA GLY A 93 -12.71 -3.44 -10.34
C GLY A 93 -13.51 -4.57 -10.97
N ASN A 94 -13.02 -5.80 -10.79
CA ASN A 94 -13.78 -7.03 -11.02
C ASN A 94 -14.40 -7.15 -12.44
N GLY A 95 -13.65 -6.70 -13.44
CA GLY A 95 -14.08 -6.70 -14.85
C GLY A 95 -15.08 -5.62 -15.25
N SER A 96 -15.37 -4.67 -14.36
CA SER A 96 -16.16 -3.46 -14.65
C SER A 96 -15.32 -2.36 -15.32
N ILE A 97 -15.98 -1.26 -15.66
CA ILE A 97 -15.46 -0.20 -16.53
C ILE A 97 -14.51 0.77 -15.82
N THR A 98 -13.72 1.49 -16.60
CA THR A 98 -12.90 2.62 -16.14
C THR A 98 -13.63 3.93 -16.40
N VAL A 99 -13.82 4.74 -15.35
CA VAL A 99 -14.62 5.96 -15.37
C VAL A 99 -13.96 7.11 -14.62
N ASP A 100 -14.47 8.32 -14.80
CA ASP A 100 -14.05 9.50 -14.04
C ASP A 100 -14.47 9.34 -12.56
N GLN A 101 -13.54 9.57 -11.62
CA GLN A 101 -13.79 9.44 -10.17
C GLN A 101 -15.02 10.23 -9.70
N ARG A 102 -15.33 11.35 -10.37
CA ARG A 102 -16.46 12.22 -10.02
C ARG A 102 -17.81 11.58 -10.29
N THR A 103 -17.84 10.53 -11.11
CA THR A 103 -19.06 9.77 -11.42
C THR A 103 -19.28 8.57 -10.50
N ILE A 104 -18.32 8.26 -9.61
CA ILE A 104 -18.41 7.08 -8.75
C ILE A 104 -19.06 7.46 -7.44
N VAL A 105 -20.26 6.93 -7.22
CA VAL A 105 -21.09 7.19 -6.04
C VAL A 105 -21.00 5.99 -5.11
N ASP A 106 -20.74 6.22 -3.82
CA ASP A 106 -20.74 5.23 -2.72
C ASP A 106 -21.41 5.87 -1.50
N ALA A 107 -22.15 5.09 -0.71
CA ALA A 107 -22.83 5.57 0.50
C ALA A 107 -21.90 5.68 1.73
N GLY A 108 -20.62 5.36 1.63
CA GLY A 108 -19.66 5.25 2.72
C GLY A 108 -19.38 6.57 3.44
N PHE A 109 -19.76 7.71 2.88
CA PHE A 109 -19.77 8.98 3.62
C PHE A 109 -20.75 8.98 4.80
N LEU A 110 -21.73 8.05 4.86
CA LEU A 110 -22.61 7.87 6.01
C LEU A 110 -21.85 7.52 7.29
N GLU A 111 -20.66 6.92 7.18
CA GLU A 111 -19.76 6.68 8.30
C GLU A 111 -19.38 7.97 9.04
N LEU A 112 -19.34 9.12 8.35
CA LEU A 112 -19.08 10.41 8.98
C LEU A 112 -20.18 10.78 9.99
N VAL A 113 -21.43 10.38 9.75
CA VAL A 113 -22.53 10.59 10.70
C VAL A 113 -22.51 9.51 11.76
N ARG A 114 -22.41 8.25 11.35
CA ARG A 114 -22.45 7.09 12.25
C ARG A 114 -21.34 7.12 13.30
N LEU A 115 -20.15 7.58 12.93
CA LEU A 115 -19.00 7.74 13.83
C LEU A 115 -18.93 9.12 14.51
N GLY A 116 -19.92 9.99 14.32
CA GLY A 116 -20.03 11.26 15.05
C GLY A 116 -19.11 12.39 14.57
N VAL A 117 -18.62 12.34 13.34
CA VAL A 117 -17.77 13.37 12.73
C VAL A 117 -18.62 14.53 12.18
N LEU A 118 -19.75 14.22 11.53
CA LEU A 118 -20.70 15.19 10.98
C LEU A 118 -22.11 14.95 11.56
N PRO A 119 -22.94 15.99 11.73
CA PRO A 119 -24.33 15.79 12.11
C PRO A 119 -25.14 15.19 10.94
N ALA A 120 -26.18 14.41 11.25
CA ALA A 120 -27.11 13.89 10.23
C ALA A 120 -27.81 15.01 9.42
N SER A 121 -27.87 16.22 9.99
CA SER A 121 -28.41 17.42 9.34
C SER A 121 -27.43 18.11 8.39
N ASP A 122 -26.19 17.61 8.23
CA ASP A 122 -25.20 18.21 7.35
C ASP A 122 -25.73 18.33 5.91
N PRO A 123 -25.68 19.52 5.29
CA PRO A 123 -26.29 19.74 3.97
C PRO A 123 -25.60 18.94 2.86
N THR A 124 -24.30 18.66 2.98
CA THR A 124 -23.54 17.88 2.00
C THR A 124 -23.90 16.40 2.10
N VAL A 125 -24.06 15.87 3.32
CA VAL A 125 -24.55 14.50 3.55
C VAL A 125 -25.94 14.32 2.93
N ARG A 126 -26.88 15.24 3.21
CA ARG A 126 -28.24 15.21 2.64
C ARG A 126 -28.27 15.35 1.12
N ALA A 127 -27.37 16.15 0.54
CA ALA A 127 -27.24 16.25 -0.91
C ALA A 127 -26.73 14.95 -1.53
N SER A 128 -25.73 14.33 -0.89
CA SER A 128 -25.13 13.08 -1.34
C SER A 128 -26.09 11.90 -1.25
N LEU A 129 -26.97 11.87 -0.24
CA LEU A 129 -28.02 10.84 -0.12
C LEU A 129 -28.98 10.83 -1.30
N ARG A 130 -29.35 12.01 -1.83
CA ARG A 130 -30.19 12.09 -3.03
C ARG A 130 -29.47 11.51 -4.25
N VAL A 131 -28.16 11.71 -4.34
CA VAL A 131 -27.34 11.13 -5.41
C VAL A 131 -27.25 9.61 -5.24
N VAL A 132 -26.99 9.10 -4.02
CA VAL A 132 -27.02 7.67 -3.72
C VAL A 132 -28.35 7.02 -4.12
N ASP A 133 -29.47 7.61 -3.71
CA ASP A 133 -30.82 7.11 -4.00
C ASP A 133 -31.15 7.11 -5.50
N GLN A 134 -30.54 8.02 -6.28
CA GLN A 134 -30.74 8.10 -7.72
C GLN A 134 -29.86 7.11 -8.50
N ILE A 135 -28.64 6.87 -8.03
CA ILE A 135 -27.61 6.20 -8.82
C ILE A 135 -27.50 4.72 -8.46
N ILE A 136 -27.31 4.41 -7.17
CA ILE A 136 -26.95 3.06 -6.71
C ILE A 136 -28.05 2.34 -5.93
N LYS A 137 -29.23 2.95 -5.79
CA LYS A 137 -30.40 2.28 -5.19
C LYS A 137 -31.20 1.54 -6.25
N ARG A 138 -31.67 0.34 -5.93
CA ARG A 138 -32.66 -0.40 -6.74
C ARG A 138 -33.84 -0.83 -5.88
N GLN A 139 -34.99 -1.01 -6.53
CA GLN A 139 -36.19 -1.52 -5.89
C GLN A 139 -36.39 -2.98 -6.27
N THR A 140 -36.50 -3.86 -5.29
CA THR A 140 -36.83 -5.28 -5.47
C THR A 140 -38.24 -5.57 -4.94
N PRO A 141 -38.81 -6.77 -5.22
CA PRO A 141 -40.04 -7.22 -4.57
C PRO A 141 -39.96 -7.29 -3.04
N ASN A 142 -38.75 -7.46 -2.49
CA ASN A 142 -38.53 -7.55 -1.04
C ASN A 142 -38.20 -6.20 -0.39
N GLY A 143 -38.02 -5.13 -1.16
CA GLY A 143 -37.73 -3.78 -0.66
C GLY A 143 -36.61 -3.10 -1.46
N PRO A 144 -36.25 -1.86 -1.09
CA PRO A 144 -35.07 -1.22 -1.66
C PRO A 144 -33.80 -2.01 -1.31
N GLY A 145 -32.75 -1.84 -2.10
CA GLY A 145 -31.39 -2.21 -1.74
C GLY A 145 -30.40 -1.31 -2.46
N PHE A 146 -29.14 -1.36 -2.06
CA PHE A 146 -28.10 -0.48 -2.57
C PHE A 146 -26.89 -1.31 -3.03
N TYR A 147 -26.32 -0.96 -4.18
CA TYR A 147 -24.99 -1.42 -4.54
C TYR A 147 -23.94 -0.74 -3.66
N ARG A 148 -22.73 -1.32 -3.57
CA ARG A 148 -21.61 -0.68 -2.88
C ARG A 148 -21.29 0.66 -3.50
N TYR A 149 -21.09 0.66 -4.81
CA TYR A 149 -20.83 1.85 -5.60
C TYR A 149 -21.17 1.65 -7.08
N GLY A 150 -21.23 2.75 -7.83
CA GLY A 150 -21.50 2.73 -9.27
C GLY A 150 -21.65 4.11 -9.89
N THR A 151 -22.02 4.16 -11.17
CA THR A 151 -22.32 5.40 -11.90
C THR A 151 -23.76 5.42 -12.43
N SER A 152 -24.17 6.53 -13.03
CA SER A 152 -25.50 6.67 -13.66
C SER A 152 -25.69 5.81 -14.92
N ALA A 153 -24.62 5.27 -15.51
CA ALA A 153 -24.75 4.45 -16.71
C ALA A 153 -25.38 3.08 -16.36
N PRO A 154 -26.26 2.52 -17.21
CA PRO A 154 -26.85 1.21 -16.94
C PRO A 154 -25.78 0.11 -16.80
N GLY A 155 -25.86 -0.70 -15.74
CA GLY A 155 -24.94 -1.80 -15.45
C GLY A 155 -23.53 -1.35 -15.01
N SER A 156 -23.32 -0.05 -14.76
CA SER A 156 -22.01 0.50 -14.37
C SER A 156 -21.78 0.54 -12.85
N GLU A 157 -22.31 -0.46 -12.18
CA GLU A 157 -22.03 -0.77 -10.79
C GLU A 157 -20.67 -1.48 -10.66
N ASP A 158 -20.30 -1.80 -9.42
CA ASP A 158 -19.14 -2.66 -9.17
C ASP A 158 -19.28 -4.03 -9.88
N GLY A 159 -18.18 -4.74 -10.09
CA GLY A 159 -18.19 -6.06 -10.75
C GLY A 159 -18.10 -7.27 -9.81
N TYR A 160 -18.16 -7.10 -8.48
CA TYR A 160 -17.97 -8.21 -7.54
C TYR A 160 -19.31 -8.84 -7.19
N GLY A 161 -19.72 -9.83 -7.99
CA GLY A 161 -20.93 -10.62 -7.81
C GLY A 161 -21.17 -11.51 -9.02
N ASP A 162 -22.18 -12.36 -8.93
CA ASP A 162 -22.45 -13.35 -9.99
C ASP A 162 -22.85 -12.66 -11.29
N CYS A 163 -22.51 -13.27 -12.41
CA CYS A 163 -22.57 -12.59 -13.68
C CYS A 163 -24.00 -12.19 -14.09
N TYR A 164 -24.20 -10.95 -14.52
CA TYR A 164 -25.36 -10.53 -15.30
C TYR A 164 -24.91 -9.91 -16.62
N VAL A 165 -24.88 -10.74 -17.68
CA VAL A 165 -24.34 -10.39 -19.02
C VAL A 165 -24.84 -9.04 -19.61
N PRO A 166 -26.07 -8.56 -19.36
CA PRO A 166 -26.46 -7.24 -19.83
C PRO A 166 -25.64 -6.08 -19.27
N ASP A 167 -24.94 -6.27 -18.16
CA ASP A 167 -24.01 -5.27 -17.64
C ASP A 167 -22.76 -5.16 -18.52
N PRO A 168 -22.17 -3.97 -18.64
CA PRO A 168 -20.93 -3.72 -19.37
C PRO A 168 -19.68 -4.31 -18.68
N THR A 169 -19.75 -5.57 -18.26
CA THR A 169 -18.64 -6.34 -17.68
C THR A 169 -18.23 -7.46 -18.64
N ASN A 170 -17.06 -8.04 -18.44
CA ASN A 170 -16.55 -9.13 -19.30
C ASN A 170 -17.04 -10.54 -18.86
N CYS A 171 -18.10 -10.61 -18.04
CA CYS A 171 -18.58 -11.88 -17.50
C CYS A 171 -19.54 -12.60 -18.45
N ALA A 172 -19.54 -13.93 -18.45
CA ALA A 172 -20.54 -14.77 -19.12
C ALA A 172 -20.47 -16.22 -18.64
N PRO A 173 -21.57 -17.00 -18.73
CA PRO A 173 -22.95 -16.59 -19.00
C PRO A 173 -23.63 -15.94 -17.77
N THR A 174 -24.85 -15.40 -17.93
CA THR A 174 -25.65 -14.91 -16.80
C THR A 174 -25.83 -16.01 -15.76
N GLY A 175 -25.56 -15.67 -14.51
CA GLY A 175 -25.57 -16.54 -13.34
C GLY A 175 -24.32 -17.38 -13.13
N ALA A 176 -23.28 -17.20 -13.95
CA ALA A 176 -21.96 -17.76 -13.63
C ALA A 176 -21.41 -17.12 -12.34
N PRO A 177 -20.79 -17.91 -11.45
CA PRO A 177 -20.20 -17.38 -10.23
C PRO A 177 -19.05 -16.41 -10.53
N TRP A 178 -18.85 -15.43 -9.63
CA TRP A 178 -17.73 -14.48 -9.74
C TRP A 178 -16.34 -15.17 -9.77
N PRO A 179 -16.02 -16.13 -8.88
CA PRO A 179 -14.86 -17.00 -9.06
C PRO A 179 -15.10 -18.07 -10.13
N PRO A 180 -14.08 -18.53 -10.87
CA PRO A 180 -12.64 -18.28 -10.63
C PRO A 180 -12.05 -17.16 -11.49
N THR A 181 -12.86 -16.42 -12.25
CA THR A 181 -12.38 -15.36 -13.17
C THR A 181 -12.24 -14.01 -12.48
N ASP A 182 -12.76 -13.88 -11.27
CA ASP A 182 -12.83 -12.65 -10.48
C ASP A 182 -13.45 -11.50 -11.29
N THR A 183 -14.43 -11.85 -12.14
CA THR A 183 -15.11 -10.94 -13.07
C THR A 183 -16.59 -11.24 -13.08
N GLY A 184 -17.42 -10.24 -12.81
CA GLY A 184 -18.86 -10.44 -12.65
C GLY A 184 -19.67 -9.17 -12.67
N SER A 185 -20.83 -9.21 -12.02
CA SER A 185 -21.73 -8.07 -11.82
C SER A 185 -22.01 -7.94 -10.33
N GLY A 186 -21.73 -6.77 -9.76
CA GLY A 186 -22.12 -6.47 -8.38
C GLY A 186 -23.63 -6.50 -8.21
N HIS A 187 -24.08 -6.88 -7.02
CA HIS A 187 -25.50 -6.87 -6.67
C HIS A 187 -25.79 -6.03 -5.42
N LEU A 188 -27.04 -6.01 -4.97
CA LEU A 188 -27.45 -5.21 -3.80
C LEU A 188 -26.96 -5.82 -2.48
N TRP A 189 -26.50 -4.99 -1.55
CA TRP A 189 -25.97 -5.40 -0.26
C TRP A 189 -26.93 -5.03 0.88
N PRO A 190 -27.62 -5.99 1.54
CA PRO A 190 -28.57 -5.69 2.62
C PRO A 190 -27.95 -4.96 3.82
N VAL A 191 -26.65 -5.16 4.06
CA VAL A 191 -25.92 -4.41 5.10
C VAL A 191 -26.02 -2.89 4.88
N LEU A 192 -26.11 -2.43 3.63
CA LEU A 192 -26.21 -1.00 3.31
C LEU A 192 -27.61 -0.44 3.56
N ASP A 193 -28.66 -1.27 3.52
CA ASP A 193 -29.97 -0.87 4.04
C ASP A 193 -29.90 -0.63 5.55
N GLY A 194 -29.11 -1.44 6.26
CA GLY A 194 -28.83 -1.26 7.68
C GLY A 194 -28.03 0.01 7.99
N GLU A 195 -26.96 0.29 7.24
CA GLU A 195 -26.19 1.54 7.37
C GLU A 195 -27.06 2.77 7.07
N ARG A 196 -27.91 2.69 6.03
CA ARG A 196 -28.90 3.74 5.75
C ARG A 196 -29.90 3.87 6.89
N GLY A 197 -30.36 2.77 7.48
CA GLY A 197 -31.26 2.77 8.63
C GLY A 197 -30.69 3.51 9.85
N GLU A 198 -29.41 3.31 10.16
CA GLU A 198 -28.72 4.04 11.23
C GLU A 198 -28.60 5.54 10.94
N TYR A 199 -28.37 5.93 9.67
CA TYR A 199 -28.44 7.34 9.28
C TYR A 199 -29.84 7.92 9.50
N GLU A 200 -30.88 7.23 9.04
CA GLU A 200 -32.26 7.72 9.12
C GLU A 200 -32.73 7.83 10.57
N LEU A 201 -32.33 6.87 11.43
CA LEU A 201 -32.56 6.97 12.87
C LEU A 201 -31.87 8.21 13.47
N ALA A 202 -30.60 8.46 13.13
CA ALA A 202 -29.88 9.65 13.56
C ALA A 202 -30.48 10.97 13.00
N ALA A 203 -31.13 10.91 11.83
CA ALA A 203 -31.86 12.02 11.22
C ALA A 203 -33.26 12.23 11.81
N GLY A 204 -33.74 11.31 12.66
CA GLY A 204 -35.06 11.36 13.30
C GLY A 204 -36.18 10.63 12.54
N ASP A 205 -35.87 9.86 11.50
CA ASP A 205 -36.83 9.05 10.73
C ASP A 205 -36.78 7.56 11.13
N SER A 206 -37.15 7.30 12.39
CA SER A 206 -37.27 5.94 12.92
C SER A 206 -38.27 5.06 12.13
N PRO A 207 -39.40 5.57 11.60
CA PRO A 207 -40.27 4.78 10.73
C PRO A 207 -39.57 4.25 9.48
N PHE A 208 -38.78 5.08 8.79
CA PHE A 208 -38.07 4.62 7.60
C PHE A 208 -36.91 3.67 7.94
N ALA A 209 -36.17 3.93 9.02
CA ALA A 209 -35.17 2.99 9.53
C ALA A 209 -35.77 1.61 9.87
N THR A 210 -36.97 1.57 10.46
CA THR A 210 -37.71 0.32 10.73
C THR A 210 -38.12 -0.41 9.44
N ALA A 211 -38.48 0.35 8.39
CA ALA A 211 -38.81 -0.22 7.08
C ALA A 211 -37.58 -0.85 6.40
N LEU A 212 -36.39 -0.26 6.58
CA LEU A 212 -35.13 -0.82 6.09
C LEU A 212 -34.72 -2.07 6.86
N LEU A 213 -34.83 -2.08 8.20
CA LEU A 213 -34.63 -3.31 8.99
C LEU A 213 -35.56 -4.45 8.52
N SER A 214 -36.82 -4.13 8.27
CA SER A 214 -37.78 -5.10 7.74
C SER A 214 -37.42 -5.57 6.32
N THR A 215 -36.73 -4.74 5.54
CA THR A 215 -36.25 -5.07 4.21
C THR A 215 -35.11 -6.09 4.27
N MET A 216 -34.11 -5.86 5.12
CA MET A 216 -33.04 -6.82 5.39
C MET A 216 -33.62 -8.21 5.72
N ALA A 217 -34.56 -8.27 6.68
CA ALA A 217 -35.20 -9.52 7.08
C ALA A 217 -35.89 -10.26 5.91
N ARG A 218 -36.48 -9.53 4.95
CA ARG A 218 -37.15 -10.12 3.77
C ARG A 218 -36.17 -10.61 2.70
N MET A 219 -34.93 -10.12 2.73
CA MET A 219 -33.86 -10.51 1.81
C MET A 219 -33.08 -11.76 2.27
N THR A 220 -33.34 -12.26 3.47
CA THR A 220 -32.67 -13.44 4.03
C THR A 220 -32.98 -14.75 3.30
N SER A 221 -32.10 -15.75 3.48
CA SER A 221 -32.41 -17.16 3.16
C SER A 221 -32.67 -17.99 4.43
N GLY A 222 -33.35 -19.13 4.25
CA GLY A 222 -33.46 -20.18 5.24
C GLY A 222 -33.95 -19.69 6.61
N HIS A 223 -33.07 -19.72 7.61
CA HIS A 223 -33.36 -19.37 9.00
C HIS A 223 -32.95 -17.92 9.34
N TYR A 224 -33.34 -16.94 8.51
CA TYR A 224 -32.95 -15.52 8.66
C TYR A 224 -31.45 -15.27 8.54
N LEU A 225 -30.80 -15.98 7.60
CA LEU A 225 -29.40 -15.77 7.29
C LEU A 225 -29.28 -14.56 6.37
N GLU A 226 -28.78 -13.45 6.91
CA GLU A 226 -28.55 -12.21 6.15
C GLU A 226 -27.41 -12.43 5.13
N PRO A 227 -27.67 -12.34 3.82
CA PRO A 227 -26.63 -12.55 2.81
C PRO A 227 -25.74 -11.31 2.70
N GLU A 228 -24.59 -11.48 2.07
CA GLU A 228 -23.79 -10.37 1.58
C GLU A 228 -24.49 -9.66 0.42
N GLN A 229 -24.99 -10.41 -0.55
CA GLN A 229 -25.63 -9.87 -1.76
C GLN A 229 -27.01 -10.44 -2.06
N VAL A 230 -27.83 -9.65 -2.74
CA VAL A 230 -29.20 -9.95 -3.14
C VAL A 230 -29.38 -9.66 -4.61
N TRP A 231 -29.95 -10.60 -5.34
CA TRP A 231 -30.21 -10.50 -6.77
C TRP A 231 -31.38 -9.57 -7.08
N GLU A 232 -31.17 -8.53 -7.88
CA GLU A 232 -32.17 -7.55 -8.31
C GLU A 232 -32.68 -7.76 -9.73
N ASP A 233 -31.92 -8.51 -10.51
CA ASP A 233 -32.16 -8.78 -11.92
C ASP A 233 -33.29 -9.79 -12.17
N PRO A 234 -33.71 -9.99 -13.44
CA PRO A 234 -34.71 -10.99 -13.78
C PRO A 234 -34.39 -12.36 -13.19
N ALA A 235 -35.44 -13.08 -12.77
CA ALA A 235 -35.29 -14.42 -12.21
C ALA A 235 -34.56 -15.36 -13.19
N LEU A 236 -33.62 -16.14 -12.66
CA LEU A 236 -32.81 -17.08 -13.42
C LEU A 236 -32.99 -18.49 -12.83
N PRO A 237 -33.34 -19.51 -13.62
CA PRO A 237 -33.46 -20.86 -13.11
C PRO A 237 -32.09 -21.48 -12.81
N PRO A 238 -32.02 -22.43 -11.85
CA PRO A 238 -30.79 -23.17 -11.60
C PRO A 238 -30.37 -23.98 -12.83
N SER A 239 -29.07 -24.08 -13.05
CA SER A 239 -28.52 -24.92 -14.10
C SER A 239 -28.82 -26.42 -13.85
N PRO A 240 -28.89 -27.24 -14.91
CA PRO A 240 -29.06 -28.69 -14.77
C PRO A 240 -27.99 -29.32 -13.86
N TYR A 241 -28.36 -30.38 -13.15
CA TYR A 241 -27.40 -31.15 -12.36
C TYR A 241 -26.25 -31.67 -13.24
N GLY A 242 -25.01 -31.48 -12.79
CA GLY A 242 -23.80 -31.85 -13.53
C GLY A 242 -23.27 -30.77 -14.47
N SER A 243 -23.88 -29.58 -14.51
CA SER A 243 -23.29 -28.40 -15.16
C SER A 243 -21.93 -28.06 -14.55
N ASP A 244 -21.04 -27.54 -15.38
CA ASP A 244 -19.72 -27.06 -14.95
C ASP A 244 -19.90 -25.96 -13.87
N PRO A 245 -19.39 -26.17 -12.65
CA PRO A 245 -19.56 -25.22 -11.55
C PRO A 245 -18.99 -23.84 -11.86
N ALA A 246 -18.04 -23.70 -12.79
CA ALA A 246 -17.49 -22.40 -13.18
C ALA A 246 -18.48 -21.51 -13.96
N ILE A 247 -19.59 -22.07 -14.45
CA ILE A 247 -20.60 -21.34 -15.24
C ILE A 247 -22.04 -21.65 -14.82
N ALA A 248 -22.23 -22.44 -13.75
CA ALA A 248 -23.55 -22.90 -13.34
C ALA A 248 -24.26 -21.86 -12.48
N SER A 249 -25.51 -21.54 -12.83
CA SER A 249 -26.40 -20.76 -11.96
C SER A 249 -26.95 -21.63 -10.84
N ILE A 250 -26.96 -21.06 -9.63
CA ILE A 250 -27.62 -21.65 -8.45
C ILE A 250 -29.13 -21.39 -8.41
N GLY A 251 -29.66 -20.58 -9.34
CA GLY A 251 -31.03 -20.15 -9.40
C GLY A 251 -31.30 -18.89 -8.58
N PHE A 252 -31.58 -17.79 -9.27
CA PHE A 252 -31.78 -16.49 -8.65
C PHE A 252 -33.22 -16.02 -8.71
N ARG A 253 -33.65 -15.33 -7.64
CA ARG A 253 -34.98 -14.70 -7.53
C ARG A 253 -34.80 -13.23 -7.17
N PRO A 254 -35.51 -12.31 -7.83
CA PRO A 254 -35.43 -10.89 -7.50
C PRO A 254 -35.76 -10.64 -6.01
N GLY A 255 -34.88 -9.92 -5.32
CA GLY A 255 -34.96 -9.61 -3.89
C GLY A 255 -34.50 -10.73 -2.95
N ALA A 256 -34.01 -11.87 -3.46
CA ALA A 256 -33.48 -12.98 -2.66
C ALA A 256 -31.95 -13.07 -2.77
N PRO A 257 -31.28 -13.85 -1.90
CA PRO A 257 -29.82 -13.94 -1.91
C PRO A 257 -29.22 -14.32 -3.27
N ALA A 258 -28.13 -13.65 -3.63
CA ALA A 258 -27.27 -14.02 -4.75
C ALA A 258 -26.29 -15.15 -4.34
N GLY A 259 -25.32 -15.51 -5.19
CA GLY A 259 -24.41 -16.63 -4.93
C GLY A 259 -23.20 -16.32 -4.04
N SER A 260 -23.16 -15.13 -3.45
CA SER A 260 -22.11 -14.74 -2.51
C SER A 260 -22.38 -15.26 -1.08
N ALA A 261 -21.58 -14.80 -0.10
CA ALA A 261 -21.63 -15.32 1.27
C ALA A 261 -23.03 -15.17 1.91
N SER A 262 -23.60 -16.26 2.42
CA SER A 262 -24.83 -16.25 3.21
C SER A 262 -24.78 -17.32 4.32
N PRO A 263 -24.74 -16.93 5.62
CA PRO A 263 -24.80 -15.56 6.11
C PRO A 263 -23.46 -14.80 5.93
N LEU A 264 -23.54 -13.47 5.79
CA LEU A 264 -22.42 -12.58 6.04
C LEU A 264 -22.45 -12.11 7.50
N THR A 265 -21.40 -12.38 8.26
CA THR A 265 -21.31 -11.98 9.68
C THR A 265 -21.48 -10.46 9.87
N TRP A 266 -20.97 -9.64 8.94
CA TRP A 266 -21.17 -8.19 8.96
C TRP A 266 -22.65 -7.81 8.77
N ALA A 267 -23.34 -8.34 7.75
CA ALA A 267 -24.77 -8.07 7.55
C ALA A 267 -25.61 -8.52 8.75
N GLN A 268 -25.29 -9.69 9.32
CA GLN A 268 -25.95 -10.18 10.52
C GLN A 268 -25.73 -9.28 11.74
N ALA A 269 -24.51 -8.76 11.92
CA ALA A 269 -24.18 -7.81 12.98
C ALA A 269 -24.89 -6.47 12.79
N GLN A 270 -24.99 -5.98 11.55
CA GLN A 270 -25.70 -4.75 11.21
C GLN A 270 -27.20 -4.87 11.50
N TYR A 271 -27.82 -6.00 11.13
CA TYR A 271 -29.22 -6.27 11.46
C TYR A 271 -29.47 -6.23 12.98
N ALA A 272 -28.60 -6.90 13.74
CA ALA A 272 -28.68 -6.91 15.19
C ALA A 272 -28.46 -5.52 15.80
N ARG A 273 -27.49 -4.76 15.29
CA ARG A 273 -27.17 -3.41 15.78
C ARG A 273 -28.32 -2.44 15.52
N LEU A 274 -28.82 -2.34 14.28
CA LEU A 274 -29.96 -1.48 13.97
C LEU A 274 -31.22 -1.86 14.76
N THR A 275 -31.44 -3.16 15.05
CA THR A 275 -32.53 -3.60 15.93
C THR A 275 -32.40 -3.01 17.34
N LEU A 276 -31.19 -3.05 17.90
CA LEU A 276 -30.91 -2.48 19.23
C LEU A 276 -31.00 -0.95 19.22
N ASP A 277 -30.50 -0.30 18.17
CA ASP A 277 -30.53 1.15 18.02
C ASP A 277 -31.97 1.68 17.92
N LEU A 278 -32.82 1.02 17.13
CA LEU A 278 -34.24 1.35 17.03
C LEU A 278 -34.95 1.20 18.38
N SER A 279 -34.61 0.17 19.16
CA SER A 279 -35.13 0.00 20.53
C SER A 279 -34.64 1.10 21.48
N ALA A 280 -33.43 1.62 21.26
CA ALA A 280 -32.83 2.69 22.07
C ALA A 280 -33.24 4.11 21.60
N GLY A 281 -33.81 4.23 20.40
CA GLY A 281 -34.16 5.50 19.75
C GLY A 281 -32.96 6.32 19.28
N HIS A 282 -31.76 5.74 19.25
CA HIS A 282 -30.52 6.34 18.77
C HIS A 282 -29.47 5.25 18.52
N ASN A 283 -28.44 5.58 17.72
CA ASN A 283 -27.33 4.67 17.43
C ASN A 283 -26.46 4.49 18.69
N LEU A 284 -26.32 3.26 19.17
CA LEU A 284 -25.67 2.92 20.44
C LEU A 284 -24.14 2.93 20.36
N GLU A 285 -23.59 2.69 19.18
CA GLU A 285 -22.16 2.54 18.93
C GLU A 285 -21.46 3.83 18.52
N THR A 286 -22.21 4.89 18.18
CA THR A 286 -21.66 6.20 17.84
C THR A 286 -20.76 6.72 18.98
N PRO A 287 -19.44 6.92 18.76
CA PRO A 287 -18.51 7.25 19.83
C PRO A 287 -18.78 8.63 20.44
N ALA A 288 -19.25 8.67 21.69
CA ALA A 288 -19.64 9.92 22.36
C ALA A 288 -18.50 10.96 22.44
N ILE A 289 -17.23 10.51 22.52
CA ILE A 289 -16.06 11.42 22.53
C ILE A 289 -15.89 12.16 21.19
N VAL A 290 -16.20 11.48 20.08
CA VAL A 290 -16.11 12.01 18.71
C VAL A 290 -17.27 12.97 18.46
N THR A 291 -18.52 12.54 18.73
CA THR A 291 -19.72 13.37 18.62
C THR A 291 -19.62 14.64 19.46
N ARG A 292 -19.12 14.54 20.70
CA ARG A 292 -18.93 15.71 21.56
C ARG A 292 -17.96 16.70 20.92
N ARG A 293 -16.86 16.22 20.33
CA ARG A 293 -15.81 17.08 19.78
C ARG A 293 -16.22 17.78 18.49
N TYR A 294 -16.81 17.04 17.54
CA TYR A 294 -17.02 17.54 16.18
C TYR A 294 -18.45 18.01 15.92
N VAL A 295 -19.45 17.40 16.55
CA VAL A 295 -20.86 17.75 16.36
C VAL A 295 -21.36 18.70 17.45
N ALA A 296 -21.30 18.28 18.72
CA ALA A 296 -21.89 19.08 19.81
C ALA A 296 -21.14 20.39 20.06
N GLN A 297 -19.82 20.39 19.90
CA GLN A 297 -18.97 21.57 20.10
C GLN A 297 -18.51 22.21 18.78
N GLY A 298 -18.81 21.61 17.63
CA GLY A 298 -18.33 22.02 16.31
C GLY A 298 -16.85 21.70 16.07
N ILE A 299 -16.48 21.51 14.79
CA ILE A 299 -15.12 21.19 14.36
C ILE A 299 -14.11 22.23 14.91
N PRO A 300 -13.03 21.79 15.59
CA PRO A 300 -11.95 22.63 16.11
C PRO A 300 -11.33 23.58 15.08
N GLY A 301 -10.94 24.79 15.53
CA GLY A 301 -10.30 25.80 14.69
C GLY A 301 -8.93 25.35 14.17
N SER A 302 -8.44 26.01 13.13
CA SER A 302 -7.09 25.76 12.59
C SER A 302 -6.07 26.72 13.21
N LEU A 303 -4.84 26.24 13.44
CA LEU A 303 -3.66 27.06 13.69
C LEU A 303 -2.72 26.99 12.49
N PRO A 304 -2.08 28.09 12.08
CA PRO A 304 -0.98 28.01 11.13
C PRO A 304 0.16 27.20 11.77
N LEU A 305 0.68 26.21 11.06
CA LEU A 305 1.85 25.44 11.48
C LEU A 305 2.71 25.17 10.26
N SER A 306 4.01 25.45 10.37
CA SER A 306 4.98 25.18 9.32
C SER A 306 6.24 24.53 9.88
N ILE A 307 6.87 23.67 9.09
CA ILE A 307 8.19 23.09 9.36
C ILE A 307 9.17 23.78 8.41
N SER A 308 10.13 24.53 8.94
CA SER A 308 11.15 25.22 8.16
C SER A 308 12.43 24.39 7.95
N SER A 309 12.69 23.44 8.86
CA SER A 309 13.79 22.50 8.75
C SER A 309 13.43 21.24 9.53
N PRO A 310 13.79 20.03 9.04
CA PRO A 310 14.46 19.77 7.76
C PRO A 310 13.51 19.93 6.57
N ALA A 311 14.08 20.11 5.37
CA ALA A 311 13.32 19.98 4.13
C ALA A 311 12.81 18.54 3.96
N GLY A 312 11.66 18.36 3.32
CA GLY A 312 11.11 17.03 3.07
C GLY A 312 12.05 16.15 2.26
N GLY A 313 12.32 14.94 2.75
CA GLY A 313 13.24 14.00 2.12
C GLY A 313 14.73 14.32 2.34
N ALA A 314 15.08 15.25 3.23
CA ALA A 314 16.49 15.55 3.49
C ALA A 314 17.25 14.33 4.03
N SER A 315 18.45 14.10 3.49
CA SER A 315 19.37 13.09 4.02
C SER A 315 20.08 13.59 5.26
N VAL A 316 20.14 12.77 6.30
CA VAL A 316 20.85 13.05 7.56
C VAL A 316 21.76 11.87 7.93
N THR A 317 22.74 12.11 8.79
CA THR A 317 23.68 11.09 9.28
C THR A 317 23.85 11.10 10.79
N THR A 318 23.04 11.91 11.49
CA THR A 318 23.11 12.10 12.93
C THR A 318 22.04 11.27 13.63
N ALA A 319 22.31 10.82 14.86
CA ALA A 319 21.36 10.05 15.67
C ALA A 319 20.16 10.89 16.19
N THR A 320 20.14 12.18 15.87
CA THR A 320 19.05 13.10 16.20
C THR A 320 18.81 14.05 15.05
N VAL A 321 17.56 14.42 14.83
CA VAL A 321 17.14 15.43 13.87
C VAL A 321 16.62 16.68 14.60
N SER A 322 17.09 17.86 14.19
CA SER A 322 16.55 19.14 14.67
C SER A 322 15.40 19.58 13.78
N VAL A 323 14.22 19.73 14.38
CA VAL A 323 12.99 20.14 13.70
C VAL A 323 12.62 21.52 14.18
N THR A 324 12.48 22.46 13.25
CA THR A 324 12.17 23.87 13.57
C THR A 324 11.06 24.38 12.68
N GLY A 325 10.37 25.41 13.15
CA GLY A 325 9.28 26.00 12.39
C GLY A 325 8.61 27.17 13.09
N SER A 326 7.40 27.48 12.64
CA SER A 326 6.57 28.53 13.24
C SER A 326 5.12 28.11 13.41
N THR A 327 4.46 28.70 14.41
CA THR A 327 3.03 28.63 14.67
C THR A 327 2.57 29.85 15.48
N THR A 328 1.35 29.87 15.99
CA THR A 328 0.84 30.94 16.85
C THR A 328 1.65 31.02 18.16
N PRO A 329 2.08 32.22 18.61
CA PRO A 329 2.81 32.38 19.87
C PRO A 329 2.08 31.74 21.06
N GLY A 330 2.84 31.03 21.91
CA GLY A 330 2.29 30.34 23.09
C GLY A 330 1.52 29.05 22.80
N ALA A 331 1.37 28.62 21.54
CA ALA A 331 0.85 27.31 21.23
C ALA A 331 1.81 26.20 21.71
N GLU A 332 1.25 25.13 22.26
CA GLU A 332 1.99 23.90 22.54
C GLU A 332 2.30 23.21 21.21
N VAL A 333 3.56 22.83 20.99
CA VAL A 333 4.02 22.13 19.80
C VAL A 333 4.51 20.75 20.22
N VAL A 334 4.01 19.71 19.57
CA VAL A 334 4.41 18.32 19.80
C VAL A 334 4.79 17.69 18.48
N ALA A 335 5.94 17.00 18.46
CA ALA A 335 6.41 16.27 17.30
C ALA A 335 6.64 14.79 17.62
N GLU A 336 6.29 13.91 16.68
CA GLU A 336 6.54 12.47 16.72
C GLU A 336 7.38 12.04 15.52
N ALA A 337 8.48 11.36 15.79
CA ALA A 337 9.33 10.68 14.82
C ALA A 337 8.96 9.20 14.76
N THR A 338 8.47 8.74 13.61
CA THR A 338 8.08 7.34 13.35
C THR A 338 9.00 6.74 12.29
N PRO A 339 9.84 5.75 12.64
CA PRO A 339 10.69 5.05 11.66
C PRO A 339 9.85 4.18 10.70
N ALA A 340 10.10 4.27 9.40
CA ALA A 340 9.46 3.45 8.38
C ALA A 340 9.90 1.98 8.44
N THR A 341 11.10 1.72 8.99
CA THR A 341 11.63 0.38 9.28
C THR A 341 10.97 -0.26 10.51
N GLY A 342 10.03 0.42 11.15
CA GLY A 342 9.39 -0.05 12.39
C GLY A 342 10.21 0.28 13.64
N GLY A 343 9.65 -0.04 14.81
CA GLY A 343 10.22 0.33 16.11
C GLY A 343 9.39 1.38 16.85
N ALA A 344 9.88 1.80 18.02
CA ALA A 344 9.16 2.73 18.88
C ALA A 344 9.25 4.16 18.34
N ALA A 345 8.10 4.81 18.13
CA ALA A 345 8.04 6.22 17.79
C ALA A 345 8.52 7.08 18.97
N ALA A 346 9.32 8.10 18.69
CA ALA A 346 9.83 9.04 19.69
C ALA A 346 9.02 10.35 19.64
N VAL A 347 8.75 10.93 20.80
CA VAL A 347 7.93 12.15 20.91
C VAL A 347 8.68 13.22 21.70
N ALA A 348 8.57 14.48 21.26
CA ALA A 348 9.08 15.64 21.97
C ALA A 348 8.07 16.80 21.91
N SER A 349 8.05 17.66 22.93
CA SER A 349 7.17 18.81 22.99
C SER A 349 7.87 20.09 23.46
N THR A 350 7.33 21.24 23.05
CA THR A 350 7.80 22.58 23.39
C THR A 350 6.65 23.57 23.28
N SER A 351 6.90 24.86 23.47
CA SER A 351 5.95 25.93 23.18
C SER A 351 6.56 26.92 22.19
N ALA A 352 5.73 27.46 21.31
CA ALA A 352 6.15 28.54 20.42
C ALA A 352 6.49 29.80 21.22
N ASP A 353 7.64 30.40 20.92
CA ASP A 353 8.11 31.63 21.59
C ASP A 353 7.20 32.84 21.28
N SER A 354 7.52 34.01 21.83
CA SER A 354 6.74 35.24 21.60
C SER A 354 6.73 35.71 20.14
N SER A 355 7.65 35.21 19.31
CA SER A 355 7.68 35.42 17.85
C SER A 355 7.01 34.30 17.07
N GLY A 356 6.48 33.28 17.74
CA GLY A 356 5.82 32.12 17.13
C GLY A 356 6.79 31.02 16.67
N ARG A 357 8.09 31.12 16.98
CA ARG A 357 9.09 30.11 16.57
C ARG A 357 9.20 28.99 17.57
N TRP A 358 9.50 27.79 17.08
CA TRP A 358 9.69 26.61 17.91
C TRP A 358 10.84 25.75 17.35
N ALA A 359 11.44 24.95 18.23
CA ALA A 359 12.49 24.00 17.89
C ALA A 359 12.37 22.76 18.80
N LEU A 360 12.54 21.58 18.21
CA LEU A 360 12.55 20.28 18.86
C LEU A 360 13.73 19.46 18.34
N SER A 361 14.21 18.54 19.17
CA SER A 361 15.18 17.52 18.75
C SER A 361 14.55 16.16 18.99
N LEU A 362 14.53 15.33 17.95
CA LEU A 362 13.97 13.98 18.00
C LEU A 362 15.10 12.97 17.74
N PRO A 363 15.11 11.81 18.42
CA PRO A 363 15.91 10.67 18.01
C PRO A 363 15.61 10.31 16.57
N ASP A 364 16.65 9.92 15.85
CA ASP A 364 16.55 9.47 14.47
C ASP A 364 17.44 8.24 14.28
N GLY A 365 16.97 7.32 13.44
CA GLY A 365 17.62 6.04 13.18
C GLY A 365 17.66 5.77 11.68
N PHE A 366 18.44 4.77 11.30
CA PHE A 366 18.64 4.43 9.89
C PHE A 366 17.34 4.22 9.11
N GLY A 367 17.32 4.78 7.91
CA GLY A 367 16.18 4.75 6.99
C GLY A 367 15.27 5.98 7.09
N THR A 368 14.07 5.85 6.55
CA THR A 368 13.12 6.96 6.49
C THR A 368 12.42 7.14 7.82
N THR A 369 12.43 8.35 8.36
CA THR A 369 11.65 8.72 9.55
C THR A 369 10.59 9.74 9.16
N LYS A 370 9.31 9.39 9.37
CA LYS A 370 8.18 10.33 9.23
C LYS A 370 8.11 11.19 10.49
N ILE A 371 8.13 12.50 10.33
CA ILE A 371 8.05 13.47 11.43
C ILE A 371 6.70 14.18 11.34
N THR A 372 5.81 13.86 12.27
CA THR A 372 4.50 14.53 12.40
C THR A 372 4.61 15.61 13.46
N VAL A 373 4.27 16.85 13.12
CA VAL A 373 4.26 17.98 14.04
C VAL A 373 2.84 18.51 14.19
N THR A 374 2.44 18.74 15.43
CA THR A 374 1.14 19.29 15.76
C THR A 374 1.29 20.51 16.67
N ALA A 375 0.33 21.42 16.60
CA ALA A 375 0.26 22.58 17.48
C ALA A 375 -1.12 22.66 18.13
N THR A 376 -1.21 23.10 19.38
CA THR A 376 -2.49 23.26 20.09
C THR A 376 -2.54 24.58 20.86
N LEU A 377 -3.64 25.31 20.72
CA LEU A 377 -3.95 26.51 21.51
C LEU A 377 -5.47 26.60 21.71
N GLY A 378 -5.92 26.33 22.94
CA GLY A 378 -7.35 26.22 23.24
C GLY A 378 -8.00 25.08 22.46
N ARG A 379 -9.02 25.38 21.65
CA ARG A 379 -9.69 24.42 20.75
C ARG A 379 -9.22 24.55 19.30
N SER A 380 -8.10 25.21 19.05
CA SER A 380 -7.51 25.26 17.71
C SER A 380 -6.28 24.38 17.64
N THR A 381 -6.11 23.69 16.52
CA THR A 381 -4.99 22.77 16.28
C THR A 381 -4.32 23.04 14.94
N GLY A 382 -3.01 22.86 14.85
CA GLY A 382 -2.26 22.84 13.60
C GLY A 382 -1.65 21.46 13.36
N TYR A 383 -1.45 21.11 12.08
CA TYR A 383 -0.83 19.86 11.65
C TYR A 383 0.15 20.15 10.51
N ALA A 384 1.31 19.52 10.56
CA ALA A 384 2.31 19.51 9.50
C ALA A 384 3.10 18.20 9.56
N GLN A 385 3.65 17.77 8.43
CA GLN A 385 4.44 16.55 8.36
C GLN A 385 5.60 16.72 7.39
N THR A 386 6.71 16.09 7.70
CA THR A 386 7.88 15.98 6.84
C THR A 386 8.50 14.59 7.00
N SER A 387 9.53 14.27 6.22
CA SER A 387 10.35 13.08 6.41
C SER A 387 11.82 13.42 6.26
N VAL A 388 12.66 12.60 6.90
CA VAL A 388 14.11 12.56 6.68
C VAL A 388 14.52 11.15 6.35
N VAL A 389 15.66 11.00 5.67
CA VAL A 389 16.28 9.70 5.39
C VAL A 389 17.64 9.67 6.06
N ASN A 390 17.80 8.83 7.09
CA ASN A 390 19.07 8.66 7.75
C ASN A 390 19.91 7.59 7.04
N THR A 391 21.05 7.99 6.50
CA THR A 391 21.92 7.11 5.71
C THR A 391 23.09 6.56 6.52
N ALA A 392 23.22 6.94 7.79
CA ALA A 392 24.26 6.40 8.66
C ALA A 392 23.93 4.94 9.03
N LEU A 393 24.67 4.01 8.44
CA LEU A 393 24.52 2.58 8.71
C LEU A 393 24.75 2.28 10.21
N PRO A 394 23.81 1.58 10.88
CA PRO A 394 23.94 1.26 12.30
C PRO A 394 25.01 0.21 12.59
N GLY A 395 25.57 0.27 13.80
CA GLY A 395 26.39 -0.81 14.34
C GLY A 395 27.83 -0.84 13.83
N THR A 396 28.44 -2.02 13.85
CA THR A 396 29.83 -2.23 13.46
C THR A 396 29.90 -2.68 12.01
N VAL A 397 30.64 -1.95 11.18
CA VAL A 397 30.96 -2.38 9.81
C VAL A 397 31.90 -3.58 9.88
N VAL A 398 31.48 -4.70 9.30
CA VAL A 398 32.23 -5.96 9.24
C VAL A 398 32.78 -6.24 7.85
N LEU A 399 32.18 -5.65 6.80
CA LEU A 399 32.67 -5.72 5.43
C LEU A 399 32.50 -4.37 4.75
N SER A 400 33.51 -3.94 4.00
CA SER A 400 33.43 -2.75 3.16
C SER A 400 34.32 -2.96 1.94
N VAL A 401 33.71 -3.13 0.78
CA VAL A 401 34.40 -3.36 -0.49
C VAL A 401 33.90 -2.35 -1.51
N GLY A 402 34.81 -1.72 -2.24
CA GLY A 402 34.46 -0.84 -3.36
C GLY A 402 34.43 -1.65 -4.66
N ASP A 403 33.65 -1.18 -5.60
CA ASP A 403 33.54 -1.72 -6.95
C ASP A 403 33.89 -0.62 -7.96
N PRO A 404 34.49 -0.94 -9.12
CA PRO A 404 34.75 0.05 -10.16
C PRO A 404 33.46 0.74 -10.64
N THR A 405 33.62 1.76 -11.48
CA THR A 405 32.46 2.39 -12.15
C THR A 405 32.55 2.10 -13.64
N GLY A 406 31.42 1.92 -14.30
CA GLY A 406 31.34 1.71 -15.75
C GLY A 406 31.58 0.27 -16.20
N ASP A 407 31.46 -0.68 -15.28
CA ASP A 407 31.48 -2.13 -15.49
C ASP A 407 30.09 -2.78 -15.40
N ASP A 408 29.03 -1.98 -15.49
CA ASP A 408 27.63 -2.39 -15.66
C ASP A 408 27.32 -3.01 -17.05
N ASN A 409 28.25 -3.80 -17.57
CA ASN A 409 28.25 -4.41 -18.90
C ASN A 409 28.59 -5.91 -18.86
N GLY A 410 28.36 -6.56 -17.72
CA GLY A 410 28.50 -8.01 -17.52
C GLY A 410 29.91 -8.49 -17.89
N PRO A 411 30.08 -9.38 -18.89
CA PRO A 411 31.41 -9.83 -19.31
C PRO A 411 32.23 -8.78 -20.09
N GLY A 412 31.80 -7.51 -20.09
CA GLY A 412 32.43 -6.42 -20.83
C GLY A 412 31.75 -6.05 -22.14
N THR A 413 30.63 -6.69 -22.49
CA THR A 413 29.94 -6.49 -23.78
C THR A 413 28.46 -6.12 -23.67
N TYR A 414 27.83 -6.34 -22.52
CA TYR A 414 26.38 -6.13 -22.41
C TYR A 414 26.01 -4.67 -22.64
N ALA A 415 24.79 -4.48 -23.17
CA ALA A 415 24.25 -3.17 -23.47
C ALA A 415 22.89 -2.99 -22.79
N TYR A 416 22.64 -1.80 -22.27
CA TYR A 416 21.37 -1.42 -21.67
C TYR A 416 20.21 -1.49 -22.68
N PRO A 417 18.97 -1.72 -22.21
CA PRO A 417 17.80 -1.58 -23.08
C PRO A 417 17.69 -0.14 -23.60
N THR A 418 17.10 0.03 -24.77
CA THR A 418 17.05 1.34 -25.45
C THR A 418 15.94 2.26 -24.95
N ALA A 419 15.02 1.76 -24.11
CA ALA A 419 14.00 2.62 -23.50
C ALA A 419 14.66 3.67 -22.58
N PRO A 420 14.15 4.92 -22.59
CA PRO A 420 14.68 5.98 -21.74
C PRO A 420 14.45 5.75 -20.24
N ASP A 421 13.63 4.76 -19.88
CA ASP A 421 13.42 4.34 -18.48
C ASP A 421 14.71 3.83 -17.82
N PHE A 422 15.66 3.28 -18.61
CA PHE A 422 16.92 2.73 -18.12
C PHE A 422 18.06 3.75 -18.26
N GLN A 423 18.28 4.49 -17.19
CA GLN A 423 19.32 5.51 -17.15
C GLN A 423 20.73 4.90 -17.03
N PRO A 424 21.76 5.51 -17.65
CA PRO A 424 23.14 5.03 -17.49
C PRO A 424 23.56 4.94 -16.03
N GLY A 425 24.12 3.79 -15.63
CA GLY A 425 24.52 3.51 -14.25
C GLY A 425 23.44 2.94 -13.34
N ALA A 426 22.26 2.60 -13.88
CA ALA A 426 21.19 1.96 -13.11
C ALA A 426 21.55 0.55 -12.62
N PHE A 427 22.53 -0.09 -13.25
CA PHE A 427 23.02 -1.44 -12.92
C PHE A 427 24.51 -1.43 -12.53
N ASP A 428 25.07 -0.28 -12.17
CA ASP A 428 26.50 -0.08 -11.87
C ASP A 428 26.71 -0.05 -10.36
N LEU A 429 27.15 -1.19 -9.82
CA LEU A 429 27.56 -1.31 -8.45
C LEU A 429 28.85 -0.52 -8.24
N THR A 430 28.96 0.14 -7.09
CA THR A 430 30.16 0.92 -6.72
C THR A 430 30.66 0.56 -5.33
N GLY A 431 29.97 -0.35 -4.65
CA GLY A 431 30.43 -0.91 -3.39
C GLY A 431 29.37 -1.71 -2.63
N LEU A 432 29.88 -2.51 -1.71
CA LEU A 432 29.14 -3.31 -0.74
C LEU A 432 29.64 -2.97 0.67
N GLN A 433 28.71 -2.70 1.58
CA GLN A 433 28.99 -2.56 3.00
C GLN A 433 28.07 -3.48 3.80
N VAL A 434 28.64 -4.25 4.72
CA VAL A 434 27.87 -5.04 5.69
C VAL A 434 28.18 -4.52 7.08
N SER A 435 27.14 -4.19 7.83
CA SER A 435 27.24 -3.78 9.23
C SER A 435 26.24 -4.53 10.09
N GLN A 436 26.49 -4.61 11.40
CA GLN A 436 25.61 -5.33 12.32
C GLN A 436 25.48 -4.65 13.67
N THR A 437 24.28 -4.67 14.23
CA THR A 437 23.96 -4.28 15.61
C THR A 437 23.75 -5.53 16.47
N SER A 438 23.28 -5.37 17.71
CA SER A 438 22.82 -6.51 18.52
C SER A 438 21.55 -7.17 17.98
N THR A 439 20.78 -6.49 17.13
CA THR A 439 19.46 -6.94 16.67
C THR A 439 19.44 -7.29 15.18
N ASP A 440 20.19 -6.56 14.35
CA ASP A 440 20.02 -6.58 12.90
C ASP A 440 21.36 -6.62 12.16
N VAL A 441 21.33 -7.16 10.95
CA VAL A 441 22.40 -7.08 9.95
C VAL A 441 21.90 -6.21 8.80
N TYR A 442 22.75 -5.27 8.37
CA TYR A 442 22.49 -4.32 7.30
C TYR A 442 23.46 -4.61 6.16
N ILE A 443 22.91 -4.98 5.01
CA ILE A 443 23.66 -5.26 3.78
C ILE A 443 23.32 -4.15 2.79
N GLN A 444 24.25 -3.22 2.59
CA GLN A 444 24.08 -2.07 1.73
C GLN A 444 24.90 -2.24 0.45
N VAL A 445 24.24 -2.08 -0.69
CA VAL A 445 24.91 -1.84 -1.98
C VAL A 445 24.80 -0.38 -2.36
N LYS A 446 25.81 0.11 -3.07
CA LYS A 446 25.80 1.45 -3.68
C LYS A 446 25.76 1.32 -5.19
N ILE A 447 24.85 2.05 -5.81
CA ILE A 447 24.62 2.05 -7.26
C ILE A 447 24.85 3.46 -7.80
N ARG A 448 25.56 3.57 -8.92
CA ARG A 448 25.98 4.87 -9.47
C ARG A 448 24.81 5.78 -9.81
N ASN A 449 23.70 5.24 -10.28
CA ASN A 449 22.50 6.01 -10.61
C ASN A 449 21.22 5.29 -10.21
N LEU A 450 20.66 5.65 -9.05
CA LEU A 450 19.44 5.04 -8.52
C LEU A 450 18.18 5.85 -8.85
N ALA A 451 18.02 6.19 -10.13
CA ALA A 451 16.81 6.86 -10.61
C ALA A 451 15.59 5.93 -10.50
N PRO A 452 14.42 6.44 -10.07
CA PRO A 452 13.21 5.63 -10.03
C PRO A 452 12.79 5.20 -11.45
N THR A 453 12.39 3.94 -11.58
CA THR A 453 11.97 3.32 -12.84
C THR A 453 10.62 2.67 -12.63
N PHE A 454 9.69 2.85 -13.57
CA PHE A 454 8.29 2.40 -13.48
C PHE A 454 7.58 2.77 -12.16
N GLY A 455 7.86 3.97 -11.63
CA GLY A 455 7.24 4.48 -10.42
C GLY A 455 7.83 3.97 -9.10
N ALA A 456 8.89 3.14 -9.14
CA ALA A 456 9.54 2.60 -7.94
C ALA A 456 11.02 3.03 -7.83
N ALA A 457 11.48 3.31 -6.61
CA ALA A 457 12.84 3.77 -6.35
C ALA A 457 13.95 2.75 -6.64
N PHE A 458 13.60 1.46 -6.61
CA PHE A 458 14.47 0.31 -6.93
C PHE A 458 13.82 -0.52 -8.05
N GLY A 459 13.17 0.17 -8.99
CA GLY A 459 12.27 -0.45 -9.98
C GLY A 459 12.98 -1.03 -11.20
N ALA A 460 14.22 -0.65 -11.48
CA ALA A 460 15.00 -1.28 -12.55
C ALA A 460 15.75 -2.51 -12.05
N GLN A 461 16.15 -2.51 -10.77
CA GLN A 461 17.11 -3.42 -10.17
C GLN A 461 16.45 -4.69 -9.62
N LEU A 462 17.09 -5.83 -9.86
CA LEU A 462 16.89 -7.07 -9.15
C LEU A 462 18.23 -7.48 -8.53
N LEU A 463 18.31 -7.37 -7.20
CA LEU A 463 19.51 -7.60 -6.42
C LEU A 463 19.42 -8.95 -5.71
N ASP A 464 20.43 -9.79 -5.89
CA ASP A 464 20.62 -11.01 -5.10
C ASP A 464 21.91 -10.93 -4.30
N VAL A 465 21.82 -11.32 -3.03
CA VAL A 465 22.97 -11.49 -2.12
C VAL A 465 22.97 -12.92 -1.63
N TYR A 466 24.01 -13.65 -2.00
CA TYR A 466 24.29 -15.00 -1.54
C TYR A 466 25.27 -14.92 -0.38
N VAL A 467 24.88 -15.51 0.75
CA VAL A 467 25.63 -15.44 2.00
C VAL A 467 26.11 -16.83 2.38
N HIS A 468 27.43 -16.97 2.54
CA HIS A 468 28.06 -18.15 3.09
C HIS A 468 28.36 -17.93 4.57
N ASP A 469 27.65 -18.67 5.45
CA ASP A 469 28.06 -18.87 6.83
C ASP A 469 29.01 -20.08 6.90
N PRO A 470 30.28 -19.92 7.33
CA PRO A 470 31.22 -21.03 7.44
C PRO A 470 30.82 -22.10 8.46
N ALA A 471 29.87 -21.79 9.36
CA ALA A 471 29.31 -22.77 10.30
C ALA A 471 28.12 -23.56 9.73
N ALA A 472 27.60 -23.18 8.55
CA ALA A 472 26.45 -23.83 7.96
C ALA A 472 26.75 -25.26 7.48
N THR A 473 25.81 -26.16 7.72
CA THR A 473 25.90 -27.58 7.31
C THR A 473 25.13 -27.89 6.04
N SER A 474 24.26 -26.97 5.60
CA SER A 474 23.50 -27.05 4.36
C SER A 474 23.81 -25.81 3.53
N THR A 475 24.30 -26.02 2.32
CA THR A 475 24.65 -24.94 1.38
C THR A 475 24.19 -25.29 -0.03
N SER A 476 24.13 -24.28 -0.90
CA SER A 476 23.83 -24.43 -2.33
C SER A 476 24.76 -23.57 -3.17
N THR A 477 24.96 -23.97 -4.43
CA THR A 477 25.63 -23.14 -5.44
C THR A 477 24.66 -22.63 -6.50
N ALA A 478 23.39 -23.01 -6.42
CA ALA A 478 22.40 -22.67 -7.43
C ALA A 478 21.99 -21.20 -7.35
N ALA A 479 21.77 -20.60 -8.52
CA ALA A 479 20.97 -19.39 -8.66
C ALA A 479 19.47 -19.72 -8.39
N PRO A 480 18.60 -18.72 -8.21
CA PRO A 480 17.18 -18.91 -7.93
C PRO A 480 16.47 -19.63 -9.06
N PHE A 481 16.87 -19.30 -10.29
CA PHE A 481 16.37 -19.90 -11.51
C PHE A 481 17.53 -20.38 -12.38
N ALA A 482 17.42 -21.59 -12.91
CA ALA A 482 18.42 -22.14 -13.83
C ALA A 482 18.59 -21.28 -15.10
N SER A 483 17.54 -20.54 -15.50
CA SER A 483 17.56 -19.61 -16.63
C SER A 483 18.47 -18.41 -16.45
N TRP A 484 19.03 -18.19 -15.25
CA TRP A 484 19.98 -17.11 -15.00
C TRP A 484 21.41 -17.48 -15.42
N ASN A 485 21.68 -18.74 -15.76
CA ASN A 485 22.91 -19.23 -16.39
C ASN A 485 24.22 -18.94 -15.62
N TYR A 486 24.18 -18.95 -14.28
CA TYR A 486 25.38 -18.94 -13.44
C TYR A 486 25.20 -19.81 -12.19
N THR A 487 26.31 -20.09 -11.51
CA THR A 487 26.34 -20.71 -10.19
C THR A 487 27.29 -19.94 -9.27
N ILE A 488 27.21 -20.18 -7.98
CA ILE A 488 28.16 -19.67 -6.99
C ILE A 488 29.31 -20.67 -6.84
N ALA A 489 30.54 -20.18 -6.62
CA ALA A 489 31.70 -21.02 -6.41
C ALA A 489 31.45 -22.04 -5.27
N PRO A 490 31.87 -23.31 -5.41
CA PRO A 490 31.68 -24.30 -4.36
C PRO A 490 32.32 -23.94 -3.01
N SER A 491 33.40 -23.15 -3.00
CA SER A 491 34.00 -22.61 -1.78
C SER A 491 33.13 -21.58 -1.07
N ASP A 492 32.22 -20.96 -1.81
CA ASP A 492 31.39 -19.83 -1.39
C ASP A 492 29.91 -20.25 -1.37
N ALA A 493 29.64 -21.57 -1.41
CA ALA A 493 28.31 -22.14 -1.46
C ALA A 493 27.46 -21.56 -0.33
N TRP A 494 26.34 -20.94 -0.68
CA TRP A 494 25.58 -20.09 0.21
C TRP A 494 24.66 -20.91 1.12
N SER A 495 24.54 -20.46 2.36
CA SER A 495 23.57 -20.94 3.35
C SER A 495 22.33 -20.08 3.40
N GLU A 496 22.41 -18.85 2.90
CA GLU A 496 21.28 -17.92 2.84
C GLU A 496 21.31 -17.15 1.51
N ARG A 497 20.13 -16.89 0.94
CA ARG A 497 19.98 -16.00 -0.20
C ARG A 497 18.97 -14.93 0.14
N ILE A 498 19.31 -13.68 -0.20
CA ILE A 498 18.42 -12.54 -0.09
C ILE A 498 18.22 -11.92 -1.47
N GLU A 499 16.97 -11.76 -1.89
CA GLU A 499 16.59 -11.06 -3.12
C GLU A 499 15.79 -9.81 -2.78
N ALA A 500 16.14 -8.69 -3.41
CA ALA A 500 15.52 -7.39 -3.21
C ALA A 500 15.18 -6.71 -4.55
N GLN A 501 13.98 -6.13 -4.62
CA GLN A 501 13.45 -5.43 -5.79
C GLN A 501 12.43 -4.35 -5.38
N GLY A 502 12.09 -3.44 -6.30
CA GLY A 502 11.18 -2.32 -6.04
C GLY A 502 9.68 -2.64 -6.00
N PHE A 503 9.26 -3.85 -6.36
CA PHE A 503 7.84 -4.21 -6.52
C PHE A 503 7.35 -5.37 -5.63
N ALA A 504 8.24 -5.97 -4.85
CA ALA A 504 7.91 -7.09 -3.98
C ALA A 504 8.69 -6.99 -2.65
N PRO A 505 8.17 -7.60 -1.56
CA PRO A 505 8.93 -7.74 -0.32
C PRO A 505 10.25 -8.50 -0.54
N VAL A 506 11.21 -8.28 0.36
CA VAL A 506 12.49 -9.00 0.36
C VAL A 506 12.24 -10.50 0.53
N VAL A 507 12.83 -11.31 -0.35
CA VAL A 507 12.80 -12.77 -0.26
C VAL A 507 14.08 -13.22 0.43
N TRP A 508 13.97 -13.83 1.60
CA TRP A 508 15.11 -14.35 2.37
C TRP A 508 14.90 -15.83 2.68
N VAL A 509 15.76 -16.67 2.10
CA VAL A 509 15.57 -18.13 2.09
C VAL A 509 16.86 -18.90 2.34
N ASN A 510 16.70 -20.14 2.80
CA ASN A 510 17.76 -21.14 2.89
C ASN A 510 17.91 -21.96 1.59
N PRO A 511 18.86 -22.91 1.50
CA PRO A 511 19.11 -23.71 0.30
C PRO A 511 17.93 -24.58 -0.16
N ALA A 512 17.02 -24.92 0.76
CA ALA A 512 15.81 -25.68 0.45
C ALA A 512 14.65 -24.79 -0.02
N GLY A 513 14.84 -23.47 -0.12
CA GLY A 513 13.81 -22.50 -0.48
C GLY A 513 12.87 -22.12 0.68
N ALA A 514 13.14 -22.58 1.91
CA ALA A 514 12.34 -22.19 3.06
C ALA A 514 12.70 -20.77 3.51
N THR A 515 11.70 -19.95 3.83
CA THR A 515 11.92 -18.60 4.36
C THR A 515 12.64 -18.62 5.70
N LEU A 516 13.62 -17.73 5.86
CA LEU A 516 14.37 -17.53 7.10
C LEU A 516 13.80 -16.36 7.95
N GLY A 517 12.86 -15.61 7.39
CA GLY A 517 12.22 -14.47 8.03
C GLY A 517 11.86 -13.37 7.03
N ALA A 518 11.36 -12.26 7.55
CA ALA A 518 11.13 -11.06 6.74
C ALA A 518 12.37 -10.17 6.73
N GLY A 519 12.76 -9.71 5.55
CA GLY A 519 13.73 -8.64 5.37
C GLY A 519 13.05 -7.31 5.04
N GLN A 520 13.77 -6.21 5.22
CA GLN A 520 13.32 -4.87 4.81
C GLN A 520 14.29 -4.28 3.80
N LEU A 521 13.77 -3.50 2.85
CA LEU A 521 14.57 -2.76 1.89
C LEU A 521 14.40 -1.26 2.13
N VAL A 522 15.52 -0.58 2.38
CA VAL A 522 15.60 0.88 2.49
C VAL A 522 16.39 1.40 1.31
N VAL A 523 15.80 2.31 0.55
CA VAL A 523 16.40 2.88 -0.66
C VAL A 523 16.56 4.38 -0.47
N ASP A 524 17.79 4.88 -0.65
CA ASP A 524 18.06 6.31 -0.69
C ASP A 524 18.66 6.70 -2.05
N GLN A 525 17.82 7.32 -2.88
CA GLN A 525 18.19 7.77 -4.21
C GLN A 525 19.25 8.86 -4.19
N ALA A 526 19.27 9.70 -3.14
CA ALA A 526 20.20 10.83 -3.05
C ALA A 526 21.65 10.35 -2.83
N SER A 527 21.83 9.31 -2.01
CA SER A 527 23.14 8.66 -1.82
C SER A 527 23.44 7.52 -2.80
N GLY A 528 22.43 7.08 -3.56
CA GLY A 528 22.53 5.93 -4.46
C GLY A 528 22.67 4.61 -3.70
N THR A 529 22.02 4.46 -2.54
CA THR A 529 22.16 3.27 -1.70
C THR A 529 20.87 2.46 -1.61
N ALA A 530 21.01 1.14 -1.58
CA ALA A 530 19.95 0.20 -1.27
C ALA A 530 20.44 -0.72 -0.16
N THR A 531 19.71 -0.75 0.95
CA THR A 531 20.10 -1.47 2.16
C THR A 531 19.04 -2.49 2.52
N VAL A 532 19.43 -3.75 2.53
CA VAL A 532 18.65 -4.85 3.07
C VAL A 532 18.92 -4.96 4.57
N ILE A 533 17.85 -5.03 5.36
CA ILE A 533 17.91 -5.20 6.82
C ILE A 533 17.28 -6.55 7.16
N VAL A 534 18.00 -7.40 7.89
CA VAL A 534 17.54 -8.71 8.34
C VAL A 534 17.82 -8.93 9.83
N PRO A 535 16.91 -9.58 10.59
CA PRO A 535 17.13 -9.89 12.00
C PRO A 535 18.36 -10.78 12.21
N ARG A 536 19.32 -10.27 13.00
CA ARG A 536 20.57 -10.99 13.35
C ARG A 536 20.30 -12.30 14.09
N ALA A 537 19.20 -12.39 14.82
CA ALA A 537 18.83 -13.60 15.54
C ALA A 537 18.64 -14.82 14.62
N ALA A 538 18.16 -14.60 13.39
CA ALA A 538 18.00 -15.64 12.38
C ALA A 538 19.16 -15.66 11.36
N PHE A 539 19.73 -14.49 11.01
CA PHE A 539 20.86 -14.37 10.08
C PHE A 539 22.19 -14.85 10.65
N GLY A 540 22.36 -14.84 11.97
CA GLY A 540 23.64 -15.15 12.60
C GLY A 540 24.56 -13.93 12.76
N THR A 541 25.72 -14.15 13.37
CA THR A 541 26.71 -13.10 13.63
C THR A 541 27.77 -13.14 12.57
N VAL A 542 27.83 -12.09 11.74
CA VAL A 542 28.83 -11.96 10.70
C VAL A 542 30.21 -11.75 11.34
N GLY A 543 31.17 -12.55 10.90
CA GLY A 543 32.56 -12.51 11.34
C GLY A 543 33.51 -13.06 10.28
N SER A 544 34.77 -13.21 10.66
CA SER A 544 35.82 -13.72 9.75
C SER A 544 35.40 -15.05 9.12
N GLY A 545 35.61 -15.18 7.80
CA GLY A 545 35.27 -16.36 7.01
C GLY A 545 33.86 -16.38 6.41
N TRP A 546 32.99 -15.44 6.78
CA TRP A 546 31.72 -15.23 6.05
C TRP A 546 32.00 -14.70 4.64
N VAL A 547 31.23 -15.13 3.65
CA VAL A 547 31.38 -14.69 2.25
C VAL A 547 30.08 -14.11 1.74
N PHE A 548 30.17 -13.00 1.01
CA PHE A 548 29.04 -12.37 0.34
C PHE A 548 29.29 -12.33 -1.17
N THR A 549 28.43 -12.97 -1.95
CA THR A 549 28.43 -12.86 -3.41
C THR A 549 27.20 -12.05 -3.83
N VAL A 550 27.41 -10.96 -4.59
CA VAL A 550 26.35 -10.03 -4.98
C VAL A 550 26.15 -10.13 -6.48
N THR A 551 24.89 -10.20 -6.94
CA THR A 551 24.57 -10.03 -8.36
C THR A 551 23.51 -8.98 -8.53
N LEU A 552 23.72 -8.07 -9.47
CA LEU A 552 22.74 -7.09 -9.89
C LEU A 552 22.30 -7.38 -11.34
N THR A 553 21.00 -7.50 -11.53
CA THR A 553 20.39 -7.70 -12.84
C THR A 553 19.17 -6.79 -13.02
N GLY A 554 18.52 -6.87 -14.18
CA GLY A 554 17.30 -6.11 -14.45
C GLY A 554 16.05 -6.81 -13.94
N GLN A 555 15.19 -6.11 -13.20
CA GLN A 555 13.87 -6.59 -12.81
C GLN A 555 12.91 -6.58 -14.00
N ASP A 556 12.16 -7.66 -14.15
CA ASP A 556 11.02 -7.77 -15.07
C ASP A 556 9.96 -8.72 -14.48
N GLY A 557 8.98 -8.15 -13.78
CA GLY A 557 7.88 -8.91 -13.17
C GLY A 557 6.94 -9.61 -14.15
N THR A 558 7.09 -9.40 -15.46
CA THR A 558 6.33 -10.13 -16.50
C THR A 558 6.97 -11.47 -16.87
N GLN A 559 8.22 -11.70 -16.45
CA GLN A 559 8.94 -12.94 -16.71
C GLN A 559 8.78 -13.92 -15.55
N PRO A 560 8.66 -15.23 -15.81
CA PRO A 560 8.56 -16.24 -14.75
C PRO A 560 9.75 -16.29 -13.79
N ASP A 561 10.92 -15.84 -14.24
CA ASP A 561 12.15 -15.79 -13.45
C ASP A 561 12.48 -14.37 -12.95
N LEU A 562 11.52 -13.45 -13.04
CA LEU A 562 11.56 -12.06 -12.58
C LEU A 562 12.68 -11.19 -13.16
N ALA A 563 13.51 -11.74 -14.06
CA ALA A 563 14.71 -11.12 -14.57
C ALA A 563 14.57 -10.76 -16.05
N ARG A 564 14.94 -9.52 -16.36
CA ARG A 564 14.94 -8.98 -17.73
C ARG A 564 15.83 -9.81 -18.64
N GLY A 565 15.27 -10.16 -19.80
CA GLY A 565 15.95 -10.99 -20.78
C GLY A 565 16.98 -10.23 -21.63
N PHE A 566 17.67 -11.01 -22.47
CA PHE A 566 18.67 -10.53 -23.42
C PHE A 566 18.22 -10.77 -24.86
N ALA A 567 18.63 -9.89 -25.76
CA ALA A 567 18.64 -10.04 -27.20
C ALA A 567 20.08 -9.92 -27.73
N ALA A 568 20.34 -10.28 -28.99
CA ALA A 568 21.69 -10.18 -29.56
C ALA A 568 22.24 -8.75 -29.50
N THR A 569 21.39 -7.77 -29.80
CA THR A 569 21.62 -6.33 -29.63
C THR A 569 20.50 -5.75 -28.77
N PRO A 570 20.72 -4.62 -28.05
CA PRO A 570 19.72 -4.10 -27.12
C PRO A 570 18.40 -3.76 -27.83
N ALA A 571 17.29 -4.13 -27.20
CA ALA A 571 15.94 -3.76 -27.62
C ALA A 571 15.34 -2.79 -26.60
N GLN A 572 14.09 -2.35 -26.81
CA GLN A 572 13.46 -1.37 -25.93
C GLN A 572 13.48 -1.79 -24.45
N TYR A 573 13.16 -3.06 -24.17
CA TYR A 573 13.07 -3.60 -22.80
C TYR A 573 13.89 -4.88 -22.60
N LEU A 574 14.85 -5.17 -23.49
CA LEU A 574 15.78 -6.28 -23.32
C LEU A 574 17.21 -5.75 -23.38
N PHE A 575 18.07 -6.30 -22.52
CA PHE A 575 19.51 -6.06 -22.62
C PHE A 575 20.04 -6.60 -23.95
N GLY A 576 21.13 -6.03 -24.44
CA GLY A 576 21.91 -6.61 -25.52
C GLY A 576 23.02 -7.48 -24.96
N VAL A 577 23.25 -8.67 -25.53
CA VAL A 577 24.50 -9.41 -25.33
C VAL A 577 25.69 -8.55 -25.78
N CYS A 578 25.47 -7.75 -26.83
CA CYS A 578 26.43 -6.79 -27.36
C CYS A 578 25.77 -5.49 -27.80
N SER A 579 26.52 -4.39 -27.73
CA SER A 579 26.16 -3.16 -28.44
C SER A 579 26.17 -3.38 -29.97
N VAL A 580 25.42 -2.56 -30.71
CA VAL A 580 25.39 -2.64 -32.18
C VAL A 580 26.80 -2.39 -32.74
N GLY A 581 27.34 -3.37 -33.46
CA GLY A 581 28.66 -3.29 -34.10
C GLY A 581 29.84 -3.81 -33.26
N GLU A 582 29.60 -4.29 -32.04
CA GLU A 582 30.61 -5.00 -31.26
C GLU A 582 30.96 -6.35 -31.91
N THR A 583 32.22 -6.76 -31.84
CA THR A 583 32.77 -7.93 -32.55
C THR A 583 33.37 -8.99 -31.63
N SER A 584 33.25 -8.83 -30.32
CA SER A 584 33.60 -9.84 -29.32
C SER A 584 32.99 -11.21 -29.64
N PRO A 585 33.70 -12.34 -29.41
CA PRO A 585 33.14 -13.68 -29.53
C PRO A 585 31.86 -13.90 -28.68
N ILE A 586 31.71 -13.14 -27.59
CA ILE A 586 30.54 -13.18 -26.72
C ILE A 586 29.26 -12.79 -27.48
N CYS A 587 29.36 -11.90 -28.49
CA CYS A 587 28.21 -11.46 -29.28
C CYS A 587 27.53 -12.58 -30.09
N ALA A 588 28.23 -13.70 -30.30
CA ALA A 588 27.68 -14.87 -30.99
C ALA A 588 27.00 -15.87 -30.05
N VAL A 589 27.09 -15.67 -28.73
CA VAL A 589 26.45 -16.55 -27.74
C VAL A 589 24.93 -16.35 -27.80
N ASN A 590 24.18 -17.44 -27.65
CA ASN A 590 22.72 -17.38 -27.63
C ASN A 590 22.27 -16.47 -26.47
N PRO A 591 21.46 -15.43 -26.71
CA PRO A 591 20.98 -14.54 -25.65
C PRO A 591 20.26 -15.26 -24.50
N ALA A 592 19.68 -16.44 -24.74
CA ALA A 592 19.03 -17.22 -23.69
C ALA A 592 20.01 -17.99 -22.79
N SER A 593 21.30 -18.08 -23.15
CA SER A 593 22.31 -18.86 -22.42
C SER A 593 23.40 -18.00 -21.76
N VAL A 594 23.35 -16.67 -21.91
CA VAL A 594 24.29 -15.78 -21.24
C VAL A 594 23.91 -15.60 -19.76
N PRO A 595 24.85 -15.37 -18.83
CA PRO A 595 24.51 -15.11 -17.44
C PRO A 595 23.65 -13.85 -17.31
N LYS A 596 22.55 -13.92 -16.55
CA LYS A 596 21.73 -12.75 -16.25
C LYS A 596 22.32 -11.92 -15.10
N VAL A 597 23.53 -11.40 -15.30
CA VAL A 597 24.24 -10.54 -14.35
C VAL A 597 24.81 -9.36 -15.12
N MET A 598 24.30 -8.16 -14.83
CA MET A 598 24.87 -6.93 -15.39
C MET A 598 26.11 -6.51 -14.63
N ASP A 599 26.14 -6.79 -13.33
CA ASP A 599 27.22 -6.38 -12.43
C ASP A 599 27.29 -7.26 -11.16
N THR A 600 28.50 -7.45 -10.61
CA THR A 600 28.85 -8.27 -9.45
C THR A 600 30.12 -7.70 -8.79
N ILE A 601 30.34 -8.00 -7.51
CA ILE A 601 31.54 -7.53 -6.79
C ILE A 601 32.45 -8.74 -6.54
N PRO A 602 33.38 -9.06 -7.46
CA PRO A 602 34.28 -10.20 -7.30
C PRO A 602 35.35 -9.93 -6.23
N PRO A 603 35.98 -10.98 -5.67
CA PRO A 603 37.07 -10.81 -4.73
C PRO A 603 38.31 -10.16 -5.36
N PRO A 604 39.18 -9.53 -4.55
CA PRO A 604 40.41 -8.92 -5.05
C PRO A 604 41.24 -9.87 -5.93
N GLY A 605 41.55 -9.43 -7.16
CA GLY A 605 42.35 -10.20 -8.13
C GLY A 605 41.52 -10.98 -9.15
N VAL A 606 40.20 -11.04 -9.00
CA VAL A 606 39.27 -11.57 -10.01
C VAL A 606 38.68 -10.39 -10.81
N GLN A 607 38.66 -10.52 -12.14
CA GLN A 607 38.02 -9.52 -13.02
C GLN A 607 36.61 -9.99 -13.37
N GLN A 608 35.61 -9.13 -13.16
CA GLN A 608 34.22 -9.40 -13.52
C GLN A 608 34.08 -9.85 -14.98
N SER A 609 34.70 -9.11 -15.91
CA SER A 609 34.62 -9.40 -17.34
C SER A 609 35.05 -10.83 -17.68
N ALA A 610 36.04 -11.33 -16.95
CA ALA A 610 36.61 -12.66 -17.10
C ALA A 610 35.77 -13.74 -16.39
N GLU A 611 35.13 -13.40 -15.26
CA GLU A 611 34.29 -14.29 -14.46
C GLU A 611 32.92 -14.54 -15.11
N LEU A 612 32.33 -13.48 -15.70
CA LEU A 612 31.04 -13.53 -16.38
C LEU A 612 31.11 -14.00 -17.83
N ASP A 613 32.30 -14.27 -18.40
CA ASP A 613 32.46 -14.64 -19.82
C ASP A 613 31.96 -16.07 -20.10
N PRO A 614 30.79 -16.23 -20.78
CA PRO A 614 30.21 -17.54 -21.02
C PRO A 614 30.98 -18.36 -22.07
N THR A 615 31.94 -17.76 -22.79
CA THR A 615 32.77 -18.48 -23.78
C THR A 615 33.88 -19.30 -23.12
N ARG A 616 34.15 -19.06 -21.83
CA ARG A 616 35.18 -19.75 -21.04
C ARG A 616 34.65 -20.99 -20.33
N GLY A 617 33.34 -21.23 -20.38
CA GLY A 617 32.66 -22.34 -19.72
C GLY A 617 31.43 -21.85 -18.94
N PRO A 618 30.82 -22.72 -18.12
CA PRO A 618 29.78 -22.30 -17.18
C PRO A 618 30.28 -21.18 -16.26
N VAL A 619 29.46 -20.15 -16.07
CA VAL A 619 29.79 -18.99 -15.24
C VAL A 619 29.67 -19.35 -13.77
N VAL A 620 30.73 -19.07 -13.02
CA VAL A 620 30.85 -19.36 -11.58
C VAL A 620 31.31 -18.11 -10.87
N LEU A 621 30.45 -17.56 -10.01
CA LEU A 621 30.70 -16.31 -9.28
C LEU A 621 31.38 -16.58 -7.96
N GLN A 622 32.39 -15.76 -7.64
CA GLN A 622 33.08 -15.77 -6.36
C GLN A 622 32.65 -14.57 -5.51
N GLY A 623 32.60 -14.76 -4.20
CA GLY A 623 32.22 -13.73 -3.25
C GLY A 623 33.40 -13.09 -2.53
N VAL A 624 33.10 -12.02 -1.80
CA VAL A 624 34.05 -11.30 -0.97
C VAL A 624 34.01 -11.81 0.47
N THR A 625 35.17 -12.22 0.99
CA THR A 625 35.30 -12.76 2.35
C THR A 625 35.51 -11.67 3.40
N VAL A 626 34.75 -11.74 4.49
CA VAL A 626 34.96 -10.98 5.71
C VAL A 626 36.29 -11.42 6.34
N GLN A 627 37.19 -10.46 6.56
CA GLN A 627 38.54 -10.71 7.10
C GLN A 627 38.56 -10.87 8.61
#